data_AF-A0AAV1LTW2-F1
#
_entry.id   AF-A0AAV1LTW2-F1
#
_cell.length_a   1.000
_cell.length_b   1.000
_cell.length_c   1.000
_cell.angle_alpha   90.00
_cell.angle_beta   90.00
_cell.angle_gamma   90.00
#
_symmetry.space_group_name_H-M   'P 1'
#
loop_
_entity.id
_entity.type
_entity.pdbx_description
1 polymer ?
#
loop_
_entity_poly.entity_id
_entity_poly.type
_entity_poly.pdbx_seq_one_letter_code
_entity_poly.pdbx_strand_id
1 'polypeptide(L)'
;MRSFLQVLHESEVSTFSPWEELYKIVFDSRYLLLTSEERKQVFDKYVRERAEEERKEKKKRLQQKKNEFRQLMEEAKLHSKSSFSDFSSKHGRDERFKGIEKVRDREKFFNEYIVEVRKREKEEKERKKEQVKSDFIALLKEKSVGRHSRWAEIKKKVDLDPRYKAVESSTLREDYFREYCKLVKD
;
A
#
# COMPACT_ATOMS: atom_id res chain seq x y z
N MET A 1 13.14 -1.46 -41.88
CA MET A 1 12.83 -1.99 -40.54
C MET A 1 11.58 -1.37 -39.91
N ARG A 2 11.49 -0.05 -39.68
CA ARG A 2 10.29 0.57 -39.06
C ARG A 2 8.99 0.39 -39.86
N SER A 3 9.06 0.51 -41.19
CA SER A 3 7.92 0.30 -42.09
C SER A 3 7.36 -1.12 -42.01
N PHE A 4 8.22 -2.14 -41.90
CA PHE A 4 7.83 -3.53 -41.79
C PHE A 4 7.23 -3.87 -40.41
N LEU A 5 7.77 -3.29 -39.34
CA LEU A 5 7.17 -3.40 -38.00
C LEU A 5 5.73 -2.89 -37.98
N GLN A 6 5.45 -1.79 -38.70
CA GLN A 6 4.11 -1.24 -38.83
C GLN A 6 3.16 -2.19 -39.58
N VAL A 7 3.63 -2.88 -40.63
CA VAL A 7 2.85 -3.94 -41.33
C VAL A 7 2.47 -5.05 -40.36
N LEU A 8 3.40 -5.50 -39.51
CA LEU A 8 3.14 -6.55 -38.51
C LEU A 8 2.06 -6.12 -37.52
N HIS A 9 2.06 -4.84 -37.11
CA HIS A 9 1.03 -4.27 -36.26
C HIS A 9 -0.33 -4.14 -36.97
N GLU A 10 -0.36 -3.60 -38.18
CA GLU A 10 -1.59 -3.39 -38.97
C GLU A 10 -2.25 -4.71 -39.37
N SER A 11 -1.45 -5.76 -39.56
CA SER A 11 -1.91 -7.11 -39.89
C SER A 11 -2.23 -7.95 -38.65
N GLU A 12 -2.15 -7.36 -37.45
CA GLU A 12 -2.40 -8.01 -36.16
C GLU A 12 -1.71 -9.38 -36.02
N VAL A 13 -0.44 -9.46 -36.46
CA VAL A 13 0.30 -10.72 -36.42
C VAL A 13 0.42 -11.20 -34.98
N SER A 14 -0.03 -12.43 -34.71
CA SER A 14 -0.06 -13.00 -33.37
C SER A 14 1.36 -13.31 -32.87
N THR A 15 1.59 -13.14 -31.58
CA THR A 15 2.83 -13.56 -30.90
C THR A 15 3.05 -15.08 -30.92
N PHE A 16 2.02 -15.84 -31.29
CA PHE A 16 2.06 -17.30 -31.46
C PHE A 16 2.15 -17.74 -32.92
N SER A 17 2.13 -16.81 -33.88
CA SER A 17 2.24 -17.16 -35.31
C SER A 17 3.65 -17.66 -35.64
N PRO A 18 3.79 -18.75 -36.42
CA PRO A 18 5.08 -19.17 -36.93
C PRO A 18 5.57 -18.20 -38.02
N TRP A 19 6.89 -18.09 -38.18
CA TRP A 19 7.53 -17.24 -39.18
C TRP A 19 7.01 -17.49 -40.61
N GLU A 20 6.72 -18.74 -40.91
CA GLU A 20 6.21 -19.20 -42.19
C GLU A 20 4.87 -18.56 -42.54
N GLU A 21 4.04 -18.17 -41.57
CA GLU A 21 2.74 -17.54 -41.82
C GLU A 21 2.82 -16.08 -42.31
N LEU A 22 4.01 -15.48 -42.35
CA LEU A 22 4.21 -14.14 -42.91
C LEU A 22 3.98 -14.08 -44.42
N TYR A 23 3.79 -15.21 -45.12
CA TYR A 23 3.32 -15.18 -46.51
C TYR A 23 2.01 -14.40 -46.65
N LYS A 24 1.21 -14.28 -45.57
CA LYS A 24 -0.04 -13.53 -45.53
C LYS A 24 0.12 -12.01 -45.65
N ILE A 25 1.34 -11.48 -45.60
CA ILE A 25 1.60 -10.04 -45.71
C ILE A 25 2.55 -9.68 -46.87
N VAL A 26 2.88 -10.66 -47.73
CA VAL A 26 3.83 -10.48 -48.85
C VAL A 26 3.34 -9.51 -49.92
N PHE A 27 2.02 -9.28 -49.99
CA PHE A 27 1.40 -8.33 -50.91
C PHE A 27 1.61 -6.86 -50.50
N ASP A 28 2.05 -6.60 -49.26
CA ASP A 28 2.38 -5.25 -48.84
C ASP A 28 3.71 -4.81 -49.46
N SER A 29 3.72 -3.67 -50.15
CA SER A 29 4.93 -3.17 -50.82
C SER A 29 6.11 -2.96 -49.85
N ARG A 30 5.83 -2.70 -48.56
CA ARG A 30 6.83 -2.54 -47.50
C ARG A 30 7.48 -3.86 -47.10
N TYR A 31 6.86 -5.01 -47.39
CA TYR A 31 7.45 -6.33 -47.24
C TYR A 31 8.71 -6.46 -48.11
N LEU A 32 8.63 -6.01 -49.38
CA LEU A 32 9.71 -6.11 -50.36
C LEU A 32 10.92 -5.21 -50.05
N LEU A 33 10.79 -4.26 -49.12
CA LEU A 33 11.86 -3.30 -48.77
C LEU A 33 12.96 -3.87 -47.86
N LEU A 34 12.84 -5.13 -47.42
CA LEU A 34 13.80 -5.78 -46.52
C LEU A 34 14.23 -7.13 -47.06
N THR A 35 15.46 -7.54 -46.73
CA THR A 35 15.94 -8.91 -46.96
C THR A 35 15.22 -9.91 -46.06
N SER A 36 15.27 -11.21 -46.41
CA SER A 36 14.69 -12.27 -45.58
C SER A 36 15.21 -12.25 -44.14
N GLU A 37 16.51 -12.00 -43.97
CA GLU A 37 17.16 -11.95 -42.66
C GLU A 37 16.72 -10.74 -41.84
N GLU A 38 16.65 -9.55 -42.44
CA GLU A 38 16.13 -8.34 -41.77
C GLU A 38 14.67 -8.48 -41.38
N ARG A 39 13.83 -9.09 -42.23
CA ARG A 39 12.43 -9.36 -41.90
C ARG A 39 12.35 -10.31 -40.70
N LYS A 40 13.18 -11.35 -40.64
CA LYS A 40 13.23 -12.31 -39.53
C LYS A 40 13.63 -11.64 -38.22
N GLN A 41 14.66 -10.79 -38.25
CA GLN A 41 15.07 -10.02 -37.08
C GLN A 41 13.96 -9.08 -36.57
N VAL A 42 13.26 -8.38 -37.48
CA VAL A 42 12.16 -7.47 -37.09
C VAL A 42 10.96 -8.26 -36.56
N PHE A 43 10.63 -9.42 -37.14
CA PHE A 43 9.56 -10.29 -36.67
C PHE A 43 9.86 -10.87 -35.29
N ASP A 44 11.05 -11.44 -35.07
CA ASP A 44 11.45 -12.00 -33.78
C ASP A 44 11.42 -10.93 -32.67
N LYS A 45 11.84 -9.71 -33.02
CA LYS A 45 11.74 -8.54 -32.13
C LYS A 45 10.28 -8.18 -31.83
N TYR A 46 9.44 -8.08 -32.86
CA TYR A 46 8.01 -7.78 -32.73
C TYR A 46 7.28 -8.79 -31.83
N VAL A 47 7.49 -10.09 -32.08
CA VAL A 47 6.88 -11.17 -31.28
C VAL A 47 7.29 -11.06 -29.82
N ARG A 48 8.59 -10.81 -29.56
CA ARG A 48 9.11 -10.64 -28.19
C ARG A 48 8.48 -9.44 -27.49
N GLU A 49 8.50 -8.27 -28.13
CA GLU A 49 7.97 -7.03 -27.56
C GLU A 49 6.47 -7.14 -27.31
N ARG A 50 5.69 -7.67 -28.27
CA ARG A 50 4.25 -7.89 -28.11
C ARG A 50 3.91 -8.88 -27.01
N ALA A 51 4.66 -9.99 -26.91
CA ALA A 51 4.43 -10.96 -25.84
C ALA A 51 4.77 -10.40 -24.45
N GLU A 52 5.71 -9.46 -24.37
CA GLU A 52 5.98 -8.72 -23.13
C GLU A 52 4.90 -7.70 -22.81
N GLU A 53 4.39 -6.96 -23.81
CA GLU A 53 3.30 -6.00 -23.67
C GLU A 53 2.02 -6.67 -23.17
N GLU A 54 1.59 -7.77 -23.78
CA GLU A 54 0.40 -8.53 -23.36
C GLU A 54 0.53 -9.02 -21.91
N ARG A 55 1.71 -9.50 -21.51
CA ARG A 55 2.00 -9.90 -20.12
C ARG A 55 1.93 -8.71 -19.17
N LYS A 56 2.52 -7.57 -19.55
CA LYS A 56 2.49 -6.32 -18.76
C LYS A 56 1.07 -5.80 -18.60
N GLU A 57 0.27 -5.80 -19.66
CA GLU A 57 -1.14 -5.38 -19.64
C GLU A 57 -1.99 -6.30 -18.75
N LYS A 58 -1.83 -7.62 -18.88
CA LYS A 58 -2.52 -8.58 -18.01
C LYS A 58 -2.16 -8.36 -16.54
N LYS A 59 -0.88 -8.13 -16.23
CA LYS A 59 -0.42 -7.82 -14.87
C LYS A 59 -0.99 -6.48 -14.38
N LYS A 60 -0.98 -5.45 -15.22
CA LYS A 60 -1.52 -4.12 -14.91
C LYS A 60 -3.03 -4.19 -14.61
N ARG A 61 -3.79 -4.93 -15.41
CA ARG A 61 -5.24 -5.13 -15.22
C ARG A 61 -5.54 -5.86 -13.91
N LEU A 62 -4.78 -6.90 -13.57
CA LEU A 62 -4.91 -7.59 -12.29
C LEU A 62 -4.56 -6.68 -11.10
N GLN A 63 -3.49 -5.90 -11.22
CA GLN A 63 -3.11 -4.94 -10.17
C GLN A 63 -4.16 -3.85 -9.98
N GLN A 64 -4.75 -3.36 -11.08
CA GLN A 64 -5.84 -2.39 -11.03
C GLN A 64 -7.05 -2.93 -10.27
N LYS A 65 -7.52 -4.14 -10.62
CA LYS A 65 -8.61 -4.82 -9.89
C LYS A 65 -8.29 -4.97 -8.39
N LYS A 66 -7.04 -5.29 -8.04
CA LYS A 66 -6.60 -5.38 -6.63
C LYS A 66 -6.65 -4.02 -5.93
N ASN A 67 -6.22 -2.95 -6.60
CA ASN A 67 -6.25 -1.59 -6.06
C ASN A 67 -7.68 -1.09 -5.86
N GLU A 68 -8.57 -1.35 -6.81
CA GLU A 68 -10.00 -1.00 -6.73
C GLU A 68 -10.68 -1.74 -5.56
N PHE A 69 -10.39 -3.03 -5.37
CA PHE A 69 -10.87 -3.80 -4.22
C PHE A 69 -10.35 -3.23 -2.88
N ARG A 70 -9.09 -2.77 -2.86
CA ARG A 70 -8.51 -2.10 -1.70
C ARG A 70 -9.19 -0.77 -1.39
N GLN A 71 -9.46 0.04 -2.41
CA GLN A 71 -10.14 1.31 -2.26
C GLN A 71 -11.55 1.11 -1.68
N LEU A 72 -12.27 0.08 -2.13
CA LEU A 72 -13.57 -0.29 -1.55
C LEU A 72 -13.46 -0.60 -0.04
N MET A 73 -12.42 -1.32 0.38
CA MET A 73 -12.18 -1.60 1.81
C MET A 73 -11.84 -0.33 2.62
N GLU A 74 -11.12 0.61 2.02
CA GLU A 74 -10.81 1.91 2.63
C GLU A 74 -12.08 2.78 2.79
N GLU A 75 -12.93 2.84 1.76
CA GLU A 75 -14.22 3.54 1.79
C GLU A 75 -15.20 2.91 2.79
N ALA A 76 -15.13 1.59 2.97
CA ALA A 76 -15.93 0.86 3.96
C ALA A 76 -15.49 1.13 5.42
N LYS A 77 -14.36 1.84 5.64
CA LYS A 77 -13.84 2.21 6.96
C LYS A 77 -13.75 1.01 7.91
N LEU A 78 -13.17 -0.08 7.43
CA LEU A 78 -13.01 -1.31 8.21
C LEU A 78 -12.09 -1.08 9.42
N HIS A 79 -12.34 -1.83 10.48
CA HIS A 79 -11.58 -1.83 11.73
C HIS A 79 -11.06 -3.24 12.03
N SER A 80 -10.19 -3.38 13.05
CA SER A 80 -9.54 -4.65 13.42
C SER A 80 -10.46 -5.86 13.70
N LYS A 81 -11.75 -5.61 13.94
CA LYS A 81 -12.78 -6.63 14.22
C LYS A 81 -13.78 -6.83 13.08
N SER A 82 -13.64 -6.13 11.95
CA SER A 82 -14.52 -6.31 10.80
C SER A 82 -14.37 -7.74 10.25
N SER A 83 -15.49 -8.37 9.86
CA SER A 83 -15.52 -9.72 9.31
C SER A 83 -15.68 -9.70 7.78
N PHE A 84 -15.13 -10.71 7.11
CA PHE A 84 -15.30 -10.85 5.66
C PHE A 84 -16.76 -11.11 5.29
N SER A 85 -17.50 -11.84 6.13
CA SER A 85 -18.92 -12.12 5.91
C SER A 85 -19.76 -10.84 5.88
N ASP A 86 -19.56 -9.93 6.84
CA ASP A 86 -20.29 -8.66 6.90
C ASP A 86 -19.92 -7.75 5.73
N PHE A 87 -18.63 -7.69 5.40
CA PHE A 87 -18.13 -6.92 4.26
C PHE A 87 -18.70 -7.44 2.93
N SER A 88 -18.67 -8.75 2.72
CA SER A 88 -19.22 -9.41 1.52
C SER A 88 -20.73 -9.18 1.40
N SER A 89 -21.47 -9.28 2.51
CA SER A 89 -22.92 -9.05 2.51
C SER A 89 -23.29 -7.62 2.16
N LYS A 90 -22.50 -6.63 2.61
CA LYS A 90 -22.73 -5.20 2.33
C LYS A 90 -22.29 -4.78 0.92
N HIS A 91 -21.16 -5.32 0.43
CA HIS A 91 -20.51 -4.86 -0.79
C HIS A 91 -20.55 -5.87 -1.95
N GLY A 92 -21.24 -7.00 -1.80
CA GLY A 92 -21.27 -8.06 -2.81
C GLY A 92 -21.80 -7.66 -4.19
N ARG A 93 -22.55 -6.55 -4.27
CA ARG A 93 -23.05 -5.97 -5.53
C ARG A 93 -22.11 -4.96 -6.17
N ASP A 94 -21.07 -4.49 -5.46
CA ASP A 94 -20.10 -3.51 -5.96
C ASP A 94 -19.22 -4.14 -7.05
N GLU A 95 -18.99 -3.42 -8.15
CA GLU A 95 -18.21 -3.93 -9.29
C GLU A 95 -16.74 -4.18 -8.92
N ARG A 96 -16.18 -3.40 -7.98
CA ARG A 96 -14.81 -3.59 -7.48
C ARG A 96 -14.71 -4.87 -6.65
N PHE A 97 -15.78 -5.24 -5.93
CA PHE A 97 -15.89 -6.52 -5.23
C PHE A 97 -15.96 -7.70 -6.20
N LYS A 98 -16.82 -7.59 -7.23
CA LYS A 98 -16.95 -8.62 -8.28
C LYS A 98 -15.71 -8.73 -9.17
N GLY A 99 -14.95 -7.64 -9.31
CA GLY A 99 -13.74 -7.56 -10.14
C GLY A 99 -12.69 -8.60 -9.78
N ILE A 100 -12.65 -9.03 -8.52
CA ILE A 100 -11.91 -10.22 -8.07
C ILE A 100 -12.85 -11.42 -8.19
N GLU A 101 -12.61 -12.30 -9.16
CA GLU A 101 -13.55 -13.38 -9.49
C GLU A 101 -13.58 -14.49 -8.43
N LYS A 102 -12.41 -14.87 -7.89
CA LYS A 102 -12.29 -15.97 -6.94
C LYS A 102 -12.59 -15.50 -5.52
N VAL A 103 -13.57 -16.13 -4.87
CA VAL A 103 -13.94 -15.83 -3.47
C VAL A 103 -12.76 -16.00 -2.52
N ARG A 104 -11.94 -17.04 -2.71
CA ARG A 104 -10.72 -17.27 -1.92
C ARG A 104 -9.74 -16.09 -2.00
N ASP A 105 -9.63 -15.46 -3.17
CA ASP A 105 -8.74 -14.30 -3.35
C ASP A 105 -9.34 -13.05 -2.69
N ARG A 106 -10.66 -12.87 -2.74
CA ARG A 106 -11.37 -11.79 -2.01
C ARG A 106 -11.08 -11.86 -0.51
N GLU A 107 -11.28 -13.05 0.07
CA GLU A 107 -11.06 -13.27 1.50
C GLU A 107 -9.58 -13.10 1.87
N LYS A 108 -8.66 -13.59 1.03
CA LYS A 108 -7.22 -13.36 1.21
C LYS A 108 -6.88 -11.87 1.26
N PHE A 109 -7.33 -11.08 0.27
CA PHE A 109 -7.04 -9.65 0.22
C PHE A 109 -7.70 -8.89 1.37
N PHE A 110 -8.90 -9.29 1.78
CA PHE A 110 -9.56 -8.76 2.96
C PHE A 110 -8.74 -9.01 4.23
N ASN A 111 -8.29 -10.24 4.45
CA ASN A 111 -7.48 -10.59 5.61
C ASN A 111 -6.13 -9.86 5.64
N GLU A 112 -5.45 -9.74 4.49
CA GLU A 112 -4.25 -8.91 4.34
C GLU A 112 -4.53 -7.46 4.77
N TYR A 113 -5.63 -6.87 4.30
CA TYR A 113 -6.03 -5.52 4.66
C TYR A 113 -6.35 -5.36 6.16
N ILE A 114 -7.06 -6.31 6.77
CA ILE A 114 -7.36 -6.28 8.21
C ILE A 114 -6.09 -6.38 9.06
N VAL A 115 -5.08 -7.13 8.63
CA VAL A 115 -3.77 -7.17 9.29
C VAL A 115 -3.09 -5.79 9.22
N GLU A 116 -3.12 -5.13 8.06
CA GLU A 116 -2.60 -3.77 7.91
C GLU A 116 -3.35 -2.75 8.79
N VAL A 117 -4.68 -2.85 8.88
CA VAL A 117 -5.51 -2.00 9.75
C VAL A 117 -5.14 -2.21 11.21
N ARG A 118 -5.02 -3.47 11.68
CA ARG A 118 -4.59 -3.79 13.05
C ARG A 118 -3.22 -3.20 13.38
N LYS A 119 -2.27 -3.33 12.45
CA LYS A 119 -0.93 -2.77 12.60
C LYS A 119 -0.99 -1.25 12.73
N ARG A 120 -1.75 -0.57 11.86
CA ARG A 120 -1.92 0.88 11.87
C ARG A 120 -2.58 1.38 13.16
N GLU A 121 -3.65 0.73 13.61
CA GLU A 121 -4.32 1.05 14.87
C GLU A 121 -3.38 0.92 16.08
N LYS A 122 -2.57 -0.15 16.12
CA LYS A 122 -1.57 -0.37 17.16
C LYS A 122 -0.49 0.72 17.14
N GLU A 123 0.08 1.01 15.98
CA GLU A 123 1.12 2.04 15.82
C GLU A 123 0.59 3.43 16.17
N GLU A 124 -0.64 3.76 15.79
CA GLU A 124 -1.28 5.02 16.18
C GLU A 124 -1.51 5.12 17.69
N LYS A 125 -1.95 4.03 18.34
CA LYS A 125 -2.13 3.99 19.79
C LYS A 125 -0.79 4.20 20.51
N GLU A 126 0.26 3.50 20.11
CA GLU A 126 1.59 3.67 20.71
C GLU A 126 2.16 5.06 20.43
N ARG A 127 1.99 5.61 19.21
CA ARG A 127 2.39 6.98 18.90
C ARG A 127 1.68 8.01 19.77
N LYS A 128 0.37 7.87 19.99
CA LYS A 128 -0.40 8.74 20.90
C LYS A 128 0.10 8.64 22.34
N LYS A 129 0.37 7.42 22.81
CA LYS A 129 0.92 7.19 24.15
C LYS A 129 2.29 7.84 24.33
N GLU A 130 3.17 7.69 23.33
CA GLU A 130 4.50 8.30 23.36
C GLU A 130 4.43 9.83 23.28
N GLN A 131 3.52 10.38 22.48
CA GLN A 131 3.28 11.82 22.43
C GLN A 131 2.83 12.36 23.79
N VAL A 132 1.85 11.71 24.44
CA VAL A 132 1.37 12.09 25.77
C VAL A 132 2.51 12.04 26.80
N LYS A 133 3.35 11.00 26.76
CA LYS A 133 4.54 10.92 27.61
C LYS A 133 5.51 12.07 27.32
N SER A 134 5.86 12.30 26.06
CA SER A 134 6.77 13.37 25.64
C SER A 134 6.30 14.75 26.10
N ASP A 135 5.02 15.06 25.92
CA ASP A 135 4.42 16.32 26.34
C ASP A 135 4.44 16.50 27.87
N PHE A 136 4.18 15.42 28.62
CA PHE A 136 4.32 15.42 30.07
C PHE A 136 5.77 15.67 30.51
N ILE A 137 6.74 15.02 29.86
CA ILE A 137 8.16 15.24 30.15
C ILE A 137 8.58 16.67 29.80
N ALA A 138 8.06 17.24 28.71
CA ALA A 138 8.30 18.64 28.35
C ALA A 138 7.75 19.61 29.40
N LEU A 139 6.57 19.32 29.97
CA LEU A 139 6.03 20.08 31.11
C LEU A 139 6.94 19.99 32.35
N LEU A 140 7.46 18.81 32.68
CA LEU A 140 8.40 18.67 33.82
C LEU A 140 9.69 19.47 33.59
N LYS A 141 10.23 19.45 32.37
CA LYS A 141 11.38 20.28 31.97
C LYS A 141 11.09 21.77 32.13
N GLU A 142 9.93 22.22 31.65
CA GLU A 142 9.47 23.61 31.73
C GLU A 142 9.34 24.10 33.18
N LYS A 143 8.90 23.23 34.10
CA LYS A 143 8.82 23.55 35.54
C LYS A 143 10.13 23.34 36.29
N SER A 144 11.24 23.15 35.58
CA SER A 144 12.59 22.97 36.14
C SER A 144 12.65 21.85 37.19
N VAL A 145 11.96 20.73 36.91
CA VAL A 145 12.00 19.55 37.77
C VAL A 145 13.41 18.94 37.75
N GLY A 146 14.02 18.80 38.92
CA GLY A 146 15.34 18.24 39.11
C GLY A 146 15.32 16.79 39.62
N ARG A 147 16.50 16.17 39.71
CA ARG A 147 16.71 14.81 40.21
C ARG A 147 16.13 14.56 41.60
N HIS A 148 16.25 15.54 42.50
CA HIS A 148 15.81 15.46 43.89
C HIS A 148 14.43 16.07 44.16
N SER A 149 13.72 16.49 43.10
CA SER A 149 12.37 17.03 43.24
C SER A 149 11.41 16.00 43.86
N ARG A 150 10.47 16.47 44.68
CA ARG A 150 9.44 15.63 45.31
C ARG A 150 8.16 15.69 44.50
N TRP A 151 7.60 14.52 44.16
CA TRP A 151 6.39 14.44 43.35
C TRP A 151 5.22 15.26 43.93
N ALA A 152 5.01 15.23 45.24
CA ALA A 152 3.93 15.96 45.90
C ALA A 152 4.01 17.49 45.70
N GLU A 153 5.21 18.05 45.58
CA GLU A 153 5.43 19.48 45.33
C GLU A 153 5.24 19.81 43.85
N ILE A 154 5.79 18.97 42.97
CA ILE A 154 5.67 19.16 41.52
C ILE A 154 4.22 19.03 41.08
N LYS A 155 3.50 18.03 41.59
CA LYS A 155 2.08 17.79 41.29
C LYS A 155 1.22 19.05 41.48
N LYS A 156 1.41 19.78 42.58
CA LYS A 156 0.67 21.04 42.85
C LYS A 156 0.96 22.15 41.84
N LYS A 157 2.07 22.08 41.11
CA LYS A 157 2.46 23.06 40.08
C LYS A 157 1.96 22.70 38.69
N VAL A 158 1.59 21.44 38.46
CA VAL A 158 1.29 20.91 37.12
C VAL A 158 -0.12 20.33 36.99
N ASP A 159 -0.85 20.13 38.09
CA ASP A 159 -2.14 19.43 38.11
C ASP A 159 -3.25 20.06 37.26
N LEU A 160 -3.16 21.37 37.01
CA LEU A 160 -4.09 22.08 36.13
C LEU A 160 -3.69 22.04 34.65
N ASP A 161 -2.44 21.69 34.31
CA ASP A 161 -1.93 21.71 32.93
C ASP A 161 -2.58 20.61 32.08
N PRO A 162 -3.02 20.91 30.85
CA PRO A 162 -3.60 19.91 29.95
C PRO A 162 -2.70 18.68 29.72
N ARG A 163 -1.36 18.85 29.65
CA ARG A 163 -0.40 17.77 29.43
C ARG A 163 -0.29 16.84 30.65
N TYR A 164 -0.51 17.37 31.86
CA TYR A 164 -0.66 16.55 33.07
C TYR A 164 -1.95 15.73 33.03
N LYS A 165 -3.07 16.38 32.68
CA LYS A 165 -4.40 15.73 32.62
C LYS A 165 -4.48 14.69 31.50
N ALA A 166 -3.73 14.87 30.41
CA ALA A 166 -3.65 13.94 29.29
C ALA A 166 -3.06 12.57 29.66
N VAL A 167 -2.23 12.49 30.70
CA VAL A 167 -1.82 11.21 31.28
C VAL A 167 -2.95 10.73 32.19
N GLU A 168 -3.71 9.72 31.78
CA GLU A 168 -4.96 9.34 32.46
C GLU A 168 -4.74 8.77 33.87
N SER A 169 -3.69 7.99 34.07
CA SER A 169 -3.43 7.30 35.34
C SER A 169 -2.49 8.08 36.26
N SER A 170 -2.88 8.22 37.55
CA SER A 170 -2.01 8.81 38.58
C SER A 170 -0.72 8.02 38.79
N THR A 171 -0.78 6.69 38.70
CA THR A 171 0.43 5.85 38.83
C THR A 171 1.38 6.10 37.66
N LEU A 172 0.85 6.22 36.45
CA LEU A 172 1.64 6.47 35.25
C LEU A 172 2.29 7.86 35.27
N ARG A 173 1.61 8.88 35.80
CA ARG A 173 2.18 10.22 36.03
C ARG A 173 3.39 10.15 36.96
N GLU A 174 3.27 9.39 38.06
CA GLU A 174 4.38 9.18 39.00
C GLU A 174 5.54 8.40 38.38
N ASP A 175 5.24 7.36 37.59
CA ASP A 175 6.27 6.58 36.91
C ASP A 175 7.06 7.44 35.92
N TYR A 176 6.37 8.24 35.09
CA TYR A 176 7.02 9.18 34.16
C TYR A 176 7.85 10.24 34.88
N PHE A 177 7.34 10.77 36.00
CA PHE A 177 8.09 11.69 36.85
C PHE A 177 9.37 11.04 37.39
N ARG A 178 9.28 9.84 37.97
CA ARG A 178 10.43 9.11 38.51
C ARG A 178 11.44 8.75 37.43
N GLU A 179 10.96 8.33 36.26
CA GLU A 179 11.80 8.06 35.08
C GLU A 179 12.55 9.33 34.65
N TYR A 180 11.85 10.46 34.56
CA TYR A 180 12.47 11.74 34.23
C TYR A 180 13.55 12.15 35.25
N CYS A 181 13.26 12.13 36.55
CA CYS A 181 14.22 12.48 37.59
C CYS A 181 15.50 11.63 37.54
N LYS A 182 15.43 10.36 37.10
CA LYS A 182 16.61 9.50 36.89
C LYS A 182 17.46 9.96 35.70
N LEU A 183 16.84 10.50 34.66
CA LEU A 183 17.50 10.97 33.42
C LEU A 183 18.11 12.37 33.57
N VAL A 184 17.57 13.21 34.46
CA VAL A 184 18.16 14.52 34.77
C VAL A 184 19.51 14.31 35.46
N LYS A 185 20.56 14.92 34.91
CA LYS A 185 21.90 15.02 35.53
C LYS A 185 21.91 16.22 36.49
N ASP A 186 22.77 16.17 37.50
CA ASP A 186 22.93 17.25 38.48
C ASP A 186 23.28 18.59 37.83
#